data_AF-A0A2E5DXI9-F1
#
_entry.id   AF-A0A2E5DXI9-F1
#
_cell.length_a   1.000
_cell.length_b   1.000
_cell.length_c   1.000
_cell.angle_alpha   90.00
_cell.angle_beta   90.00
_cell.angle_gamma   90.00
#
_symmetry.space_group_name_H-M   'P 1'
#
loop_
_entity.id
_entity.type
_entity.pdbx_description
1 polymer ?
#
loop_
_entity_poly.entity_id
_entity_poly.type
_entity_poly.pdbx_seq_one_letter_code
_entity_poly.pdbx_strand_id
1 'polypeptide(L)'
;MQLPYSMNELDEFVTPQGEVYYTLRSIVFDSWLTWKDALPDVLEQRDLLDQDIYENIVSLASSLQTFHQGLADYRPLTSTPFKVTRWWDPTERDERWNQGKACLFSLKDYTATDLVRLIQKRTELAVTPVSRRYVEAYLPDE
;
A
#
# COMPACT_ATOMS: atom_id res chain seq x y z
N MET A 1 -22.63 10.80 -6.88
CA MET A 1 -22.34 12.16 -6.40
C MET A 1 -20.85 12.20 -6.21
N GLN A 2 -20.14 13.01 -7.00
CA GLN A 2 -18.69 13.15 -6.88
C GLN A 2 -18.34 14.06 -5.71
N LEU A 3 -17.25 13.75 -5.02
CA LEU A 3 -16.69 14.59 -3.99
C LEU A 3 -16.15 15.91 -4.60
N PRO A 4 -16.16 17.03 -3.85
CA PRO A 4 -15.60 18.30 -4.32
C PRO A 4 -14.14 18.14 -4.83
N TYR A 5 -13.77 18.78 -5.93
CA TYR A 5 -12.41 18.73 -6.51
C TYR A 5 -11.96 17.38 -7.08
N SER A 6 -12.86 16.39 -7.16
CA SER A 6 -12.67 15.21 -7.99
C SER A 6 -12.67 15.61 -9.46
N MET A 7 -11.64 15.21 -10.19
CA MET A 7 -11.47 15.53 -11.62
C MET A 7 -11.87 14.34 -12.49
N ASN A 8 -11.83 13.12 -11.95
CA ASN A 8 -12.21 11.88 -12.62
C ASN A 8 -12.66 10.80 -11.62
N GLU A 9 -13.28 9.72 -12.12
CA GLU A 9 -13.84 8.65 -11.28
C GLU A 9 -12.80 7.84 -10.48
N LEU A 10 -11.52 7.85 -10.88
CA LEU A 10 -10.44 7.19 -10.14
C LEU A 10 -9.95 8.00 -8.94
N ASP A 11 -10.35 9.27 -8.82
CA ASP A 11 -10.01 10.13 -7.69
C ASP A 11 -10.81 9.77 -6.43
N GLU A 12 -11.82 8.89 -6.56
CA GLU A 12 -12.70 8.45 -5.49
C GLU A 12 -12.80 6.92 -5.45
N PHE A 13 -13.22 6.40 -4.30
CA PHE A 13 -13.66 5.02 -4.17
C PHE A 13 -14.66 4.90 -3.01
N VAL A 14 -15.40 3.80 -2.99
CA VAL A 14 -16.36 3.46 -1.93
C VAL A 14 -15.77 2.35 -1.09
N THR A 15 -15.74 2.51 0.22
CA THR A 15 -15.35 1.43 1.15
C THR A 15 -16.41 0.33 1.16
N PRO A 16 -16.08 -0.89 1.60
CA PRO A 16 -17.10 -1.95 1.74
C PRO A 16 -18.25 -1.58 2.70
N GLN A 17 -18.04 -0.62 3.60
CA GLN A 17 -19.07 -0.05 4.49
C GLN A 17 -19.98 0.98 3.81
N GLY A 18 -19.69 1.38 2.57
CA GLY A 18 -20.46 2.37 1.83
C GLY A 18 -20.00 3.82 2.01
N GLU A 19 -18.83 4.04 2.62
CA GLU A 19 -18.28 5.39 2.79
C GLU A 19 -17.49 5.82 1.56
N VAL A 20 -17.57 7.09 1.17
CA VAL A 20 -16.88 7.61 -0.03
C VAL A 20 -15.61 8.36 0.38
N TYR A 21 -14.47 7.95 -0.18
CA TYR A 21 -13.16 8.51 0.11
C TYR A 21 -12.47 8.99 -1.16
N TYR A 22 -11.62 10.03 -1.02
CA TYR A 22 -10.67 10.37 -2.08
C TYR A 22 -9.51 9.36 -2.09
N THR A 23 -9.04 8.95 -3.27
CA THR A 23 -7.90 8.05 -3.38
C THR A 23 -6.57 8.68 -2.95
N LEU A 24 -6.47 10.01 -2.97
CA LEU A 24 -5.30 10.74 -2.45
C LEU A 24 -5.20 10.74 -0.93
N ARG A 25 -6.23 10.30 -0.21
CA ARG A 25 -6.17 10.14 1.25
C ARG A 25 -5.16 9.05 1.60
N SER A 26 -4.42 9.27 2.69
CA SER A 26 -3.61 8.22 3.30
C SER A 26 -4.47 7.03 3.69
N ILE A 27 -3.97 5.81 3.48
CA ILE A 27 -4.65 4.57 3.88
C ILE A 27 -4.77 4.50 5.41
N VAL A 28 -3.67 4.87 6.08
CA VAL A 28 -3.55 4.94 7.54
C VAL A 28 -3.21 6.37 7.93
N PHE A 29 -3.66 6.81 9.09
CA PHE A 29 -3.38 8.15 9.59
C PHE A 29 -1.88 8.46 9.59
N ASP A 30 -1.51 9.66 9.12
CA ASP A 30 -0.12 10.15 9.00
C ASP A 30 0.78 9.30 8.08
N SER A 31 0.22 8.40 7.28
CA SER A 31 0.97 7.60 6.31
C SER A 31 1.22 8.35 5.00
N TRP A 32 2.38 8.10 4.41
CA TRP A 32 2.73 8.53 3.05
C TRP A 32 2.15 7.62 1.96
N LEU A 33 1.58 6.47 2.35
CA LEU A 33 0.89 5.54 1.45
C LEU A 33 -0.58 5.95 1.33
N THR A 34 -1.03 6.13 0.10
CA THR A 34 -2.38 6.60 -0.23
C THR A 34 -3.19 5.49 -0.89
N TRP A 35 -4.51 5.63 -0.89
CA TRP A 35 -5.39 4.68 -1.56
C TRP A 35 -5.12 4.58 -3.07
N LYS A 36 -4.62 5.65 -3.68
CA LYS A 36 -4.15 5.63 -5.07
C LYS A 36 -2.98 4.69 -5.30
N ASP A 37 -2.12 4.48 -4.29
CA ASP A 37 -1.01 3.52 -4.38
C ASP A 37 -1.48 2.07 -4.28
N ALA A 38 -2.62 1.84 -3.61
CA ALA A 38 -3.12 0.50 -3.30
C ALA A 38 -4.19 -0.01 -4.28
N LEU A 39 -5.04 0.88 -4.80
CA LEU A 39 -6.18 0.51 -5.65
C LEU A 39 -5.78 0.43 -7.13
N PRO A 40 -6.35 -0.52 -7.90
CA PRO A 40 -6.17 -0.57 -9.35
C PRO A 40 -6.61 0.72 -10.06
N ASP A 41 -6.01 0.98 -11.22
CA ASP A 41 -6.39 2.09 -12.11
C ASP A 41 -7.60 1.76 -13.02
N VAL A 42 -8.22 0.60 -12.82
CA VAL A 42 -9.38 0.11 -13.58
C VAL A 42 -10.58 0.06 -12.64
N LEU A 43 -11.66 0.78 -12.96
CA LEU A 43 -12.81 0.95 -12.08
C LEU A 43 -13.51 -0.38 -11.79
N GLU A 44 -13.69 -1.21 -12.81
CA GLU A 44 -14.35 -2.52 -12.69
C GLU A 44 -13.57 -3.46 -11.76
N GLN A 45 -12.26 -3.27 -11.63
CA GLN A 45 -11.44 -4.03 -10.69
C GLN A 45 -11.66 -3.56 -9.24
N ARG A 46 -11.96 -2.27 -9.02
CA ARG A 46 -12.26 -1.73 -7.70
C ARG A 46 -13.59 -2.24 -7.14
N ASP A 47 -14.53 -2.63 -8.00
CA ASP A 47 -15.79 -3.25 -7.58
C ASP A 47 -15.59 -4.60 -6.87
N LEU A 48 -14.40 -5.21 -7.00
CA LEU A 48 -14.01 -6.43 -6.29
C LEU A 48 -13.45 -6.16 -4.89
N LEU A 49 -13.42 -4.91 -4.43
CA LEU A 49 -12.96 -4.54 -3.10
C LEU A 49 -14.01 -4.96 -2.07
N ASP A 50 -13.79 -6.12 -1.46
CA ASP A 50 -14.59 -6.58 -0.33
C ASP A 50 -13.98 -6.18 1.03
N GLN A 51 -14.65 -6.59 2.10
CA GLN A 51 -14.23 -6.28 3.46
C GLN A 51 -12.84 -6.83 3.79
N ASP A 52 -12.56 -8.07 3.39
CA ASP A 52 -11.33 -8.76 3.75
C ASP A 52 -10.15 -8.13 3.01
N ILE A 53 -10.31 -7.81 1.71
CA ILE A 53 -9.29 -7.11 0.91
C ILE A 53 -9.01 -5.73 1.49
N TYR A 54 -10.06 -4.99 1.84
CA TYR A 54 -9.92 -3.67 2.46
C TYR A 54 -9.11 -3.74 3.77
N GLU A 55 -9.43 -4.69 4.65
CA GLU A 55 -8.71 -4.90 5.91
C GLU A 55 -7.26 -5.33 5.69
N ASN A 56 -7.00 -6.19 4.71
CA ASN A 56 -5.65 -6.61 4.34
C ASN A 56 -4.79 -5.42 3.85
N ILE A 57 -5.35 -4.56 2.99
CA ILE A 57 -4.67 -3.35 2.51
C ILE A 57 -4.33 -2.44 3.70
N VAL A 58 -5.29 -2.21 4.60
CA VAL A 58 -5.10 -1.37 5.79
C VAL A 58 -4.05 -1.97 6.74
N SER A 59 -4.06 -3.29 6.96
CA SER A 59 -3.10 -4.00 7.80
C SER A 59 -1.67 -3.92 7.25
N LEU A 60 -1.51 -4.17 5.95
CA LEU A 60 -0.21 -4.06 5.29
C LEU A 60 0.30 -2.62 5.31
N ALA A 61 -0.56 -1.64 5.02
CA ALA A 61 -0.23 -0.23 5.09
C ALA A 61 0.17 0.21 6.51
N SER A 62 -0.49 -0.32 7.53
CA SER A 62 -0.19 -0.04 8.94
C SER A 62 1.21 -0.55 9.31
N SER A 63 1.54 -1.78 8.90
CA SER A 63 2.85 -2.36 9.13
C SER A 63 3.97 -1.62 8.39
N LEU A 64 3.73 -1.24 7.12
CA LEU A 64 4.67 -0.41 6.35
C LEU A 64 4.85 0.98 6.96
N GLN A 65 3.79 1.57 7.49
CA GLN A 65 3.86 2.86 8.20
C GLN A 65 4.65 2.75 9.50
N THR A 66 4.42 1.71 10.31
CA THR A 66 5.21 1.46 11.53
C THR A 66 6.70 1.27 11.21
N PHE A 67 7.00 0.53 10.15
CA PHE A 67 8.36 0.41 9.63
C PHE A 67 8.95 1.78 9.27
N HIS A 68 8.21 2.56 8.48
CA HIS A 68 8.67 3.86 7.97
C HIS A 68 8.91 4.88 9.09
N GLN A 69 8.01 4.97 10.06
CA GLN A 69 8.15 5.82 11.25
C GLN A 69 9.38 5.44 12.09
N GLY A 70 9.85 4.19 12.00
CA GLY A 70 11.05 3.70 12.66
C GLY A 70 12.37 4.13 12.00
N LEU A 71 12.33 4.75 10.82
CA LEU A 71 13.52 5.20 10.11
C LEU A 71 14.00 6.57 10.62
N ALA A 72 15.32 6.78 10.62
CA ALA A 72 15.93 7.98 11.18
C ALA A 72 15.60 9.26 10.37
N ASP A 73 15.33 9.09 9.08
CA ASP A 73 15.03 10.13 8.10
C ASP A 73 13.52 10.38 7.92
N TYR A 74 12.64 9.74 8.70
CA TYR A 74 11.18 9.94 8.61
C TYR A 74 10.76 11.40 8.83
N ARG A 75 11.23 12.03 9.92
CA ARG A 75 10.80 13.38 10.34
C ARG A 75 11.06 14.50 9.32
N PRO A 76 12.23 14.57 8.66
CA PRO A 76 12.52 15.65 7.71
C PRO A 76 11.83 15.52 6.34
N LEU A 77 11.01 14.49 6.10
CA LEU A 77 10.39 14.28 4.79
C LEU A 77 9.38 15.38 4.44
N THR A 78 9.47 15.87 3.21
CA THR A 78 8.55 16.86 2.63
C THR A 78 7.74 16.30 1.46
N SER A 79 8.04 15.08 1.04
CA SER A 79 7.38 14.36 -0.05
C SER A 79 7.45 12.86 0.22
N THR A 80 6.56 12.08 -0.39
CA THR A 80 6.58 10.62 -0.24
C THR A 80 7.95 10.05 -0.67
N PRO A 81 8.62 9.26 0.20
CA PRO A 81 9.81 8.52 -0.17
C PRO A 81 9.47 7.18 -0.83
N PHE A 82 8.20 6.77 -0.79
CA PHE A 82 7.74 5.53 -1.38
C PHE A 82 7.55 5.68 -2.88
N LYS A 83 7.89 4.61 -3.59
CA LYS A 83 7.43 4.38 -4.96
C LYS A 83 6.83 2.98 -5.01
N VAL A 84 5.51 2.92 -4.90
CA VAL A 84 4.71 1.70 -5.07
C VAL A 84 4.48 1.48 -6.57
N THR A 85 4.69 0.26 -7.04
CA THR A 85 4.46 -0.10 -8.45
C THR A 85 3.35 -1.12 -8.63
N ARG A 86 3.03 -1.87 -7.57
CA ARG A 86 1.94 -2.84 -7.55
C ARG A 86 1.53 -3.08 -6.10
N TRP A 87 0.23 -3.24 -5.86
CA TRP A 87 -0.28 -3.61 -4.54
C TRP A 87 -1.42 -4.60 -4.66
N TRP A 88 -2.67 -4.17 -4.66
CA TRP A 88 -3.79 -5.06 -4.87
C TRP A 88 -4.04 -5.24 -6.38
N ASP A 89 -4.03 -6.49 -6.83
CA ASP A 89 -4.33 -6.85 -8.21
C ASP A 89 -5.32 -8.02 -8.23
N PRO A 90 -6.62 -7.76 -8.45
CA PRO A 90 -7.64 -8.80 -8.41
C PRO A 90 -7.57 -9.77 -9.60
N THR A 91 -6.75 -9.48 -10.62
CA THR A 91 -6.58 -10.35 -11.80
C THR A 91 -5.43 -11.33 -11.64
N GLU A 92 -4.63 -11.18 -10.59
CA GLU A 92 -3.47 -12.04 -10.32
C GLU A 92 -3.89 -13.40 -9.74
N ARG A 93 -3.17 -14.44 -10.13
CA ARG A 93 -3.42 -15.82 -9.69
C ARG A 93 -2.89 -16.10 -8.28
N ASP A 94 -1.84 -15.38 -7.89
CA ASP A 94 -1.28 -15.47 -6.55
C ASP A 94 -2.20 -14.73 -5.57
N GLU A 95 -2.72 -15.49 -4.61
CA GLU A 95 -3.71 -15.04 -3.63
C GLU A 95 -3.24 -13.83 -2.83
N ARG A 96 -1.94 -13.68 -2.61
CA ARG A 96 -1.41 -12.54 -1.85
C ARG A 96 -1.68 -11.22 -2.57
N TRP A 97 -1.61 -11.22 -3.90
CA TRP A 97 -1.86 -10.02 -4.71
C TRP A 97 -3.35 -9.75 -4.86
N ASN A 98 -4.16 -10.78 -5.12
CA ASN A 98 -5.60 -10.60 -5.31
C ASN A 98 -6.37 -10.35 -4.00
N GLN A 99 -5.82 -10.73 -2.84
CA GLN A 99 -6.35 -10.40 -1.52
C GLN A 99 -5.82 -9.08 -0.93
N GLY A 100 -4.99 -8.32 -1.67
CA GLY A 100 -4.43 -7.05 -1.17
C GLY A 100 -3.37 -7.20 -0.08
N LYS A 101 -2.86 -8.42 0.12
CA LYS A 101 -1.87 -8.79 1.13
C LYS A 101 -0.42 -8.57 0.69
N ALA A 102 -0.17 -8.21 -0.57
CA ALA A 102 1.16 -7.97 -1.12
C ALA A 102 1.32 -6.56 -1.67
N CYS A 103 2.55 -6.02 -1.57
CA CYS A 103 2.92 -4.73 -2.12
C CYS A 103 4.37 -4.76 -2.64
N LEU A 104 4.55 -4.34 -3.89
CA LEU A 104 5.85 -4.13 -4.53
C LEU A 104 6.19 -2.64 -4.47
N PHE A 105 7.24 -2.31 -3.73
CA PHE A 105 7.67 -0.92 -3.58
C PHE A 105 9.19 -0.78 -3.52
N SER A 106 9.62 0.46 -3.66
CA SER A 106 10.96 0.91 -3.31
C SER A 106 10.88 2.13 -2.41
N LEU A 107 11.89 2.33 -1.57
CA LEU A 107 12.02 3.50 -0.71
C LEU A 107 13.26 4.29 -1.15
N LYS A 108 13.12 5.60 -1.33
CA LYS A 108 14.23 6.47 -1.71
C LYS A 108 15.40 6.31 -0.72
N ASP A 109 16.63 6.28 -1.24
CA ASP A 109 17.88 6.16 -0.47
C ASP A 109 18.12 4.80 0.23
N TYR A 110 17.24 3.81 0.05
CA TYR A 110 17.43 2.44 0.54
C TYR A 110 17.56 1.42 -0.60
N THR A 111 18.45 0.44 -0.42
CA THR A 111 18.49 -0.73 -1.32
C THR A 111 17.50 -1.80 -0.86
N ALA A 112 17.16 -2.73 -1.75
CA ALA A 112 16.29 -3.84 -1.39
C ALA A 112 16.86 -4.69 -0.24
N THR A 113 18.19 -4.87 -0.20
CA THR A 113 18.85 -5.60 0.89
C THR A 113 18.75 -4.87 2.22
N ASP A 114 18.83 -3.53 2.22
CA ASP A 114 18.65 -2.73 3.43
C ASP A 114 17.21 -2.83 3.93
N LEU A 115 16.24 -2.69 3.02
CA LEU A 115 14.82 -2.78 3.33
C LEU A 115 14.46 -4.11 3.96
N VAL A 116 14.87 -5.25 3.37
CA VAL A 116 14.63 -6.58 3.94
C VAL A 116 15.14 -6.66 5.38
N ARG A 117 16.37 -6.23 5.63
CA ARG A 117 16.99 -6.29 6.97
C ARG A 117 16.30 -5.39 7.99
N LEU A 118 15.82 -4.22 7.56
CA LEU A 118 15.20 -3.24 8.45
C LEU A 118 13.74 -3.61 8.76
N ILE A 119 13.00 -4.08 7.75
CA ILE A 119 11.60 -4.48 7.89
C ILE A 119 11.47 -5.71 8.79
N GLN A 120 12.29 -6.75 8.57
CA GLN A 120 12.29 -7.97 9.40
C GLN A 120 12.64 -7.72 10.87
N LYS A 121 13.31 -6.60 11.18
CA LYS A 121 13.65 -6.23 12.57
C LYS A 121 12.54 -5.48 13.30
N ARG A 122 11.57 -4.94 12.56
CA ARG A 122 10.60 -3.96 13.09
C ARG A 122 9.16 -4.38 12.92
N THR A 123 8.89 -5.30 12.00
CA THR A 123 7.54 -5.75 11.63
C THR A 123 7.56 -7.25 11.41
N GLU A 124 6.38 -7.84 11.41
CA GLU A 124 6.17 -9.26 11.09
C GLU A 124 5.98 -9.52 9.59
N LEU A 125 6.15 -8.48 8.76
CA LEU A 125 6.05 -8.62 7.31
C LEU A 125 7.10 -9.57 6.77
N ALA A 126 6.66 -10.47 5.90
CA ALA A 126 7.57 -11.24 5.07
C ALA A 126 7.99 -10.37 3.88
N VAL A 127 9.29 -10.36 3.58
CA VAL A 127 9.85 -9.47 2.55
C VAL A 127 10.83 -10.24 1.67
N THR A 128 10.66 -10.09 0.35
CA THR A 128 11.55 -10.68 -0.66
C THR A 128 12.12 -9.60 -1.57
N PRO A 129 13.44 -9.55 -1.78
CA PRO A 129 14.03 -8.61 -2.74
C PRO A 129 13.76 -9.09 -4.18
N VAL A 130 13.18 -8.21 -5.00
CA VAL A 130 12.90 -8.49 -6.43
C VAL A 130 14.01 -7.93 -7.33
N SER A 131 14.58 -6.79 -6.95
CA SER A 131 15.68 -6.16 -7.67
C SER A 131 16.61 -5.42 -6.72
N ARG A 132 17.56 -4.64 -7.24
CA ARG A 132 18.46 -3.81 -6.41
C ARG A 132 17.72 -2.79 -5.54
N ARG A 133 16.54 -2.32 -5.97
CA ARG A 133 15.78 -1.25 -5.29
C ARG A 133 14.38 -1.66 -4.84
N TYR A 134 13.80 -2.68 -5.47
CA TYR A 134 12.42 -3.09 -5.21
C TYR A 134 12.35 -4.31 -4.32
N VAL A 135 11.41 -4.28 -3.38
CA VAL A 135 11.05 -5.37 -2.49
C VAL A 135 9.56 -5.65 -2.59
N GLU A 136 9.21 -6.92 -2.52
CA GLU A 136 7.85 -7.37 -2.24
C GLU A 136 7.73 -7.54 -0.73
N ALA A 137 6.78 -6.84 -0.12
CA ALA A 137 6.35 -7.09 1.24
C ALA A 137 4.96 -7.72 1.22
N TYR A 138 4.73 -8.70 2.07
CA TYR A 138 3.42 -9.33 2.22
C TYR A 138 3.12 -9.67 3.67
N LEU A 139 1.83 -9.68 3.99
CA LEU A 139 1.34 -10.19 5.26
C LEU A 139 1.63 -11.70 5.34
N PRO A 140 2.17 -12.22 6.46
CA PRO A 140 2.36 -13.65 6.65
C PRO A 140 1.00 -14.36 6.66
N ASP A 141 0.96 -15.58 6.14
CA ASP A 141 -0.22 -16.45 6.27
C ASP A 141 -0.38 -16.87 7.74
N GLU A 142 -1.58 -16.72 8.31
CA GLU A 142 -1.93 -17.23 9.65
C GLU A 142 -1.98 -18.76 9.70
#